data_AF-A0A3A1Y1H9-F1
#
_entry.id   AF-A0A3A1Y1H9-F1
#
_cell.length_a   1.000
_cell.length_b   1.000
_cell.length_c   1.000
_cell.angle_alpha   90.00
_cell.angle_beta   90.00
_cell.angle_gamma   90.00
#
_symmetry.space_group_name_H-M   'P 1'
#
loop_
_entity.id
_entity.type
_entity.pdbx_description
1 polymer ?
#
loop_
_entity_poly.entity_id
_entity_poly.type
_entity_poly.pdbx_seq_one_letter_code
_entity_poly.pdbx_strand_id
1 'polypeptide(L)'
;MKFNKTLATTLAVLATLVTVNAQASIDQMDNRYTISAKAEAQLASQEITKVNVNGQTVTARYVTDQDGFQKLVLGEVNADSKIYAVDNLLIQAPASMSVSQINASLKALNYKAQLSA
;
A
#
# COMPACT_ATOMS: atom_id res chain seq x y z
N MET A 1 -1.60 -62.87 -26.57
CA MET A 1 -0.73 -61.69 -26.41
C MET A 1 -1.01 -60.72 -27.56
N LYS A 2 -1.65 -59.57 -27.31
CA LYS A 2 -1.91 -58.51 -28.28
C LYS A 2 -1.78 -57.16 -27.56
N PHE A 3 -0.89 -56.31 -28.08
CA PHE A 3 -0.63 -54.95 -27.61
C PHE A 3 -1.72 -54.02 -28.12
N ASN A 4 -2.30 -53.19 -27.25
CA ASN A 4 -2.89 -51.91 -27.65
C ASN A 4 -2.33 -50.84 -26.70
N LYS A 5 -1.38 -50.06 -27.24
CA LYS A 5 -0.87 -48.84 -26.63
C LYS A 5 -1.88 -47.73 -26.87
N THR A 6 -2.32 -47.07 -25.82
CA THR A 6 -2.68 -45.65 -25.89
C THR A 6 -2.46 -45.00 -24.52
N LEU A 7 -1.29 -44.39 -24.33
CA LEU A 7 -1.07 -43.42 -23.27
C LEU A 7 -1.93 -42.19 -23.62
N ALA A 8 -3.03 -41.98 -22.92
CA ALA A 8 -3.73 -40.71 -22.93
C ALA A 8 -3.00 -39.76 -21.96
N THR A 9 -2.03 -39.01 -22.49
CA THR A 9 -1.47 -37.84 -21.82
C THR A 9 -2.53 -36.75 -21.76
N THR A 10 -3.34 -36.74 -20.69
CA THR A 10 -4.19 -35.60 -20.36
C THR A 10 -3.28 -34.49 -19.83
N LEU A 11 -2.88 -33.61 -20.75
CA LEU A 11 -2.23 -32.35 -20.39
C LEU A 11 -3.28 -31.46 -19.72
N ALA A 12 -3.44 -31.62 -18.41
CA ALA A 12 -4.19 -30.67 -17.60
C ALA A 12 -3.38 -29.37 -17.55
N VAL A 13 -3.69 -28.44 -18.45
CA VAL A 13 -3.25 -27.05 -18.33
C VAL A 13 -3.98 -26.48 -17.12
N LEU A 14 -3.35 -26.57 -15.94
CA LEU A 14 -3.67 -25.67 -14.85
C LEU A 14 -3.26 -24.27 -15.32
N ALA A 15 -4.23 -23.56 -15.90
CA ALA A 15 -4.20 -22.11 -15.92
C ALA A 15 -4.43 -21.64 -14.47
N THR A 16 -3.42 -21.82 -13.61
CA THR A 16 -3.37 -21.06 -12.36
C THR A 16 -3.24 -19.61 -12.77
N LEU A 17 -4.38 -18.94 -12.69
CA LEU A 17 -4.61 -17.51 -12.67
C LEU A 17 -3.32 -16.80 -12.23
N VAL A 18 -2.66 -16.12 -13.15
CA VAL A 18 -1.64 -15.15 -12.81
C VAL A 18 -2.40 -14.06 -12.06
N THR A 19 -2.41 -14.13 -10.73
CA THR A 19 -2.75 -12.96 -9.92
C THR A 19 -1.78 -11.89 -10.35
N VAL A 20 -2.28 -10.96 -11.15
CA VAL A 20 -1.62 -9.69 -11.39
C VAL A 20 -1.63 -9.01 -10.04
N ASN A 21 -0.60 -9.28 -9.23
CA ASN A 21 -0.26 -8.46 -8.08
C ASN A 21 0.09 -7.11 -8.68
N ALA A 22 -0.91 -6.23 -8.80
CA ALA A 22 -0.69 -4.83 -9.05
C ALA A 22 -0.07 -4.23 -7.78
N GLN A 23 1.18 -4.62 -7.51
CA GLN A 23 2.05 -3.93 -6.59
C GLN A 23 2.39 -2.60 -7.27
N ALA A 24 1.52 -1.61 -7.12
CA ALA A 24 1.93 -0.22 -7.31
C ALA A 24 2.78 0.20 -6.09
N SER A 25 3.92 -0.47 -5.87
CA SER A 25 5.05 0.22 -5.27
C SER A 25 5.50 1.18 -6.34
N ILE A 26 5.21 2.46 -6.10
CA ILE A 26 5.40 3.49 -7.09
C ILE A 26 6.92 3.74 -7.19
N ASP A 27 7.58 3.03 -8.10
CA ASP A 27 9.01 3.22 -8.41
C ASP A 27 9.26 4.59 -9.10
N GLN A 28 8.20 5.19 -9.65
CA GLN A 28 8.17 6.56 -10.14
C GLN A 28 6.84 7.19 -9.76
N MET A 29 6.85 8.17 -8.83
CA MET A 29 5.67 8.95 -8.50
C MET A 29 5.04 9.46 -9.80
N ASP A 30 3.86 8.92 -10.15
CA ASP A 30 3.02 9.55 -11.16
C ASP A 30 2.88 11.01 -10.73
N ASN A 31 3.20 11.94 -11.64
CA ASN A 31 3.37 13.38 -11.38
C ASN A 31 2.07 14.07 -10.90
N ARG A 32 1.01 13.28 -10.69
CA ARG A 32 -0.29 13.65 -10.14
C ARG A 32 -0.33 13.55 -8.61
N TYR A 33 0.58 12.80 -7.98
CA TYR A 33 0.64 12.65 -6.53
C TYR A 33 1.68 13.57 -5.89
N THR A 34 1.64 14.85 -6.27
CA THR A 34 2.61 15.84 -5.78
C THR A 34 2.01 16.53 -4.55
N ILE A 35 2.78 16.55 -3.46
CA ILE A 35 2.42 17.31 -2.26
C ILE A 35 3.28 18.57 -2.24
N SER A 36 2.66 19.73 -2.06
CA SER A 36 3.38 21.00 -2.01
C SER A 36 4.40 21.02 -0.86
N ALA A 37 5.52 21.72 -1.05
CA ALA A 37 6.53 21.89 0.00
C ALA A 37 5.94 22.55 1.27
N LYS A 38 4.89 23.37 1.11
CA LYS A 38 4.13 23.95 2.21
C LYS A 38 3.39 22.88 3.02
N ALA A 39 2.70 21.95 2.35
CA ALA A 39 2.02 20.85 3.01
C ALA A 39 3.01 19.88 3.68
N GLU A 40 4.18 19.62 3.08
CA GLU A 40 5.26 18.86 3.71
C GLU A 40 5.77 19.53 5.01
N ALA A 41 5.98 20.84 5.00
CA ALA A 41 6.40 21.57 6.19
C ALA A 41 5.33 21.55 7.30
N GLN A 42 4.05 21.58 6.92
CA GLN A 42 2.93 21.43 7.85
C GLN A 42 2.90 20.03 8.46
N LEU A 43 3.15 18.98 7.66
CA LEU A 43 3.20 17.60 8.13
C LEU A 43 4.27 17.40 9.22
N ALA A 44 5.44 18.04 9.09
CA ALA A 44 6.49 18.01 10.11
C ALA A 44 6.05 18.67 11.44
N SER A 45 5.11 19.62 11.36
CA SER A 45 4.59 20.38 12.51
C SER A 45 3.26 19.81 13.05
N GLN A 46 2.69 18.79 12.41
CA GLN A 46 1.43 18.18 12.79
C GLN A 46 1.59 17.34 14.07
N GLU A 47 0.55 17.36 14.90
CA GLU A 47 0.48 16.47 16.05
C GLU A 47 0.47 15.01 15.63
N ILE A 48 1.24 14.19 16.35
CA ILE A 48 1.32 12.77 16.10
C ILE A 48 0.06 12.10 16.66
N THR A 49 -0.76 11.56 15.76
CA THR A 49 -1.88 10.69 16.13
C THR A 49 -1.34 9.30 16.43
N LYS A 50 -1.75 8.67 17.53
CA LYS A 50 -1.41 7.28 17.83
C LYS A 50 -2.60 6.40 17.55
N VAL A 51 -2.41 5.39 16.70
CA VAL A 51 -3.43 4.38 16.38
C VAL A 51 -2.96 3.01 16.81
N ASN A 52 -3.87 2.22 17.39
CA ASN A 52 -3.55 0.85 17.80
C ASN A 52 -3.97 -0.12 16.68
N VAL A 53 -3.00 -0.82 16.12
CA VAL A 53 -3.14 -1.71 14.97
C VAL A 53 -2.54 -3.05 15.34
N ASN A 54 -3.38 -4.10 15.38
CA ASN A 54 -2.95 -5.46 15.74
C ASN A 54 -2.15 -5.53 17.07
N GLY A 55 -2.54 -4.73 18.06
CA GLY A 55 -1.87 -4.67 19.36
C GLY A 55 -0.58 -3.84 19.37
N GLN A 56 -0.21 -3.20 18.27
CA GLN A 56 0.93 -2.30 18.16
C GLN A 56 0.48 -0.86 18.05
N THR A 57 1.16 0.05 18.73
CA THR A 57 0.94 1.49 18.55
C THR A 57 1.70 1.96 17.31
N VAL A 58 0.96 2.43 16.31
CA VAL A 58 1.49 3.07 15.11
C VAL A 58 1.27 4.57 15.22
N THR A 59 2.30 5.35 14.95
CA THR A 59 2.19 6.82 14.85
C THR A 59 1.66 7.19 13.47
N ALA A 60 0.85 8.24 13.39
CA ALA A 60 0.28 8.71 12.15
C ALA A 60 0.34 10.24 12.13
N ARG A 61 0.77 10.79 10.99
CA ARG A 61 0.70 12.22 10.68
C ARG A 61 0.06 12.37 9.31
N TYR A 62 -0.81 13.35 9.15
CA TYR A 62 -1.44 13.59 7.86
C TYR A 62 -1.60 15.07 7.58
N VAL A 63 -1.63 15.39 6.28
CA VAL A 63 -1.90 16.73 5.77
C VAL A 63 -2.77 16.60 4.54
N THR A 64 -3.64 17.59 4.31
CA THR A 64 -4.39 17.75 3.07
C THR A 64 -3.87 18.98 2.36
N ASP A 65 -3.42 18.81 1.12
CA ASP A 65 -2.98 19.90 0.25
C ASP A 65 -4.19 20.61 -0.39
N GLN A 66 -3.95 21.76 -1.02
CA GLN A 66 -5.01 22.63 -1.52
C GLN A 66 -5.91 21.98 -2.59
N ASP A 67 -5.37 21.02 -3.34
CA ASP A 67 -6.07 20.30 -4.41
C ASP A 67 -6.83 19.06 -3.90
N GLY A 68 -6.92 18.87 -2.58
CA GLY A 68 -7.60 17.74 -1.96
C GLY A 68 -6.77 16.45 -1.94
N PHE A 69 -5.51 16.49 -2.41
CA PHE A 69 -4.54 15.42 -2.20
C PHE A 69 -4.13 15.35 -0.74
N GLN A 70 -3.98 14.15 -0.23
CA GLN A 70 -3.65 13.90 1.16
C GLN A 70 -2.34 13.15 1.23
N LYS A 71 -1.49 13.51 2.19
CA LYS A 71 -0.33 12.71 2.57
C LYS A 71 -0.55 12.16 3.97
N LEU A 72 -0.38 10.86 4.12
CA LEU A 72 -0.40 10.14 5.38
C LEU A 72 0.95 9.46 5.59
N VAL A 73 1.59 9.76 6.71
CA VAL A 73 2.83 9.12 7.14
C VAL A 73 2.51 8.24 8.34
N LEU A 74 2.74 6.94 8.18
CA LEU A 74 2.55 5.92 9.21
C LEU A 74 3.90 5.50 9.76
N GLY A 75 4.03 5.43 11.08
CA GLY A 75 5.25 5.01 11.77
C GLY A 75 6.41 5.98 11.65
N GLU A 76 7.57 5.51 12.09
CA GLU A 76 8.85 6.19 11.88
C GLU A 76 9.39 5.84 10.50
N VAL A 77 9.30 6.79 9.58
CA VAL A 77 9.81 6.65 8.22
C VAL A 77 11.26 7.14 8.15
N ASN A 78 12.13 6.32 7.55
CA ASN A 78 13.53 6.61 7.29
C ASN A 78 13.81 6.46 5.79
N ALA A 79 15.09 6.42 5.39
CA ALA A 79 15.49 6.32 3.98
C ALA A 79 14.88 5.09 3.26
N ASP A 80 14.55 4.02 4.00
CA ASP A 80 13.97 2.79 3.47
C ASP A 80 12.43 2.77 3.51
N SER A 81 11.79 3.93 3.62
CA SER A 81 10.32 3.99 3.57
C SER A 81 9.77 3.65 2.19
N LYS A 82 8.57 3.05 2.16
CA LYS A 82 7.81 2.79 0.94
C LYS A 82 6.67 3.80 0.81
N ILE A 83 6.40 4.19 -0.43
CA ILE A 83 5.29 5.07 -0.79
C ILE A 83 4.26 4.26 -1.57
N TYR A 84 3.01 4.42 -1.16
CA TYR A 84 1.83 3.85 -1.81
C TYR A 84 0.91 5.00 -2.17
N ALA A 85 0.18 4.90 -3.29
CA ALA A 85 -0.89 5.83 -3.59
C ALA A 85 -2.19 5.08 -3.86
N VAL A 86 -3.28 5.62 -3.31
CA VAL A 86 -4.63 5.11 -3.50
C VAL A 86 -5.59 6.29 -3.52
N ASP A 87 -6.43 6.38 -4.54
CA ASP A 87 -7.32 7.53 -4.79
C ASP A 87 -6.57 8.88 -4.79
N ASN A 88 -6.85 9.75 -3.82
CA ASN A 88 -6.18 11.03 -3.59
C ASN A 88 -5.22 10.99 -2.38
N LEU A 89 -4.87 9.80 -1.90
CA LEU A 89 -4.07 9.59 -0.69
C LEU A 89 -2.69 8.99 -1.04
N LEU A 90 -1.64 9.72 -0.68
CA LEU A 90 -0.26 9.25 -0.67
C LEU A 90 0.11 8.76 0.73
N ILE A 91 0.48 7.49 0.84
CA ILE A 91 0.81 6.83 2.10
C ILE A 91 2.32 6.54 2.12
N GLN A 92 3.03 7.09 3.10
CA GLN A 92 4.41 6.75 3.37
C GLN A 92 4.48 5.90 4.63
N ALA A 93 5.14 4.74 4.55
CA ALA A 93 5.27 3.80 5.67
C ALA A 93 6.65 3.12 5.67
N PRO A 94 7.14 2.58 6.80
CA PRO A 94 8.35 1.79 6.84
C PRO A 94 8.28 0.59 5.89
N ALA A 95 9.38 0.22 5.21
CA ALA A 95 9.40 -0.97 4.36
C ALA A 95 9.04 -2.28 5.09
N SER A 96 9.23 -2.32 6.42
CA SER A 96 8.86 -3.44 7.28
C SER A 96 7.35 -3.51 7.57
N MET A 97 6.58 -2.45 7.31
CA MET A 97 5.14 -2.43 7.55
C MET A 97 4.43 -3.16 6.41
N SER A 98 3.65 -4.19 6.76
CA SER A 98 2.87 -4.94 5.78
C SER A 98 1.67 -4.15 5.24
N VAL A 99 1.23 -4.46 4.02
CA VAL A 99 0.02 -3.88 3.42
C VAL A 99 -1.21 -4.09 4.32
N SER A 100 -1.30 -5.24 4.99
CA SER A 100 -2.36 -5.52 5.97
C SER A 100 -2.35 -4.54 7.15
N GLN A 101 -1.17 -4.25 7.71
CA GLN A 101 -1.03 -3.25 8.78
C GLN A 101 -1.34 -1.83 8.29
N ILE A 102 -0.95 -1.48 7.07
CA ILE A 102 -1.30 -0.19 6.47
C ILE A 102 -2.82 -0.07 6.35
N ASN A 103 -3.50 -1.06 5.77
CA ASN A 103 -4.96 -1.06 5.64
C ASN A 103 -5.69 -1.03 6.99
N ALA A 104 -5.16 -1.70 8.01
CA ALA A 104 -5.71 -1.62 9.36
C ALA A 104 -5.52 -0.22 9.98
N SER A 105 -4.38 0.43 9.71
CA SER A 105 -4.13 1.83 10.12
C SER A 105 -5.10 2.79 9.42
N LEU A 106 -5.32 2.61 8.11
CA LEU A 106 -6.29 3.39 7.33
C LEU A 106 -7.70 3.26 7.90
N LYS A 107 -8.15 2.05 8.23
CA LYS A 107 -9.45 1.81 8.87
C LYS A 107 -9.55 2.48 10.25
N ALA A 108 -8.51 2.37 11.07
CA ALA A 108 -8.48 3.00 12.39
C ALA A 108 -8.54 4.54 12.31
N LEU A 109 -8.03 5.11 11.22
CA LEU A 109 -8.06 6.54 10.89
C LEU A 109 -9.32 6.95 10.09
N ASN A 110 -10.28 6.04 9.88
CA ASN A 110 -11.51 6.26 9.11
C ASN A 110 -11.31 6.60 7.62
N TYR A 111 -10.19 6.20 7.02
CA TYR A 111 -10.02 6.25 5.57
C TYR A 111 -10.84 5.13 4.90
N LYS A 112 -11.54 5.49 3.82
CA LYS A 112 -12.28 4.52 2.98
C LYS A 112 -11.37 3.77 2.02
N ALA A 113 -10.30 4.43 1.57
CA ALA A 113 -9.32 3.87 0.64
C ALA A 113 -8.56 2.69 1.27
N GLN A 114 -8.26 1.68 0.47
CA GLN A 114 -7.47 0.50 0.87
C GLN A 114 -6.49 0.12 -0.22
N LEU A 115 -5.28 -0.25 0.19
CA LEU A 115 -4.28 -0.84 -0.69
C LEU A 115 -4.69 -2.25 -1.09
N SER A 116 -4.50 -2.58 -2.36
CA SER A 116 -4.63 -3.96 -2.84
C SER A 116 -3.39 -4.76 -2.40
N ALA A 117 -3.61 -5.99 -1.94
CA ALA A 117 -2.58 -6.89 -1.41
C ALA A 117 -1.75 -7.54 -2.50
#